data_AF-A0A1Y1LY88-F1
#
_entry.id   AF-A0A1Y1LY88-F1
#
_cell.length_a   1.000
_cell.length_b   1.000
_cell.length_c   1.000
_cell.angle_alpha   90.00
_cell.angle_beta   90.00
_cell.angle_gamma   90.00
#
_symmetry.space_group_name_H-M   'P 1'
#
loop_
_entity.id
_entity.type
_entity.pdbx_description
1 polymer ?
#
loop_
_entity_poly.entity_id
_entity_poly.type
_entity_poly.pdbx_seq_one_letter_code
_entity_poly.pdbx_strand_id
1 'polypeptide(L)'
;FEDLKLRILTHDSDMEHFIIYTGHITSKFLDRFHDPFTTPTSDEVEDMDENDPLGIRIEYTKVPIWPILGLKERLGKGLGEEMVGQFDPSEMETWDTDSEDDTPRNTKRKREALADMFCLEEETDDDGQESSLKSKRQRLQEGPPIG
;
A
#
# COMPACT_ATOMS: atom_id res chain seq x y z
N PHE A 1 -30.03 16.77 5.79
CA PHE A 1 -28.62 16.34 5.84
C PHE A 1 -28.57 14.84 6.10
N GLU A 2 -27.54 14.15 5.65
CA GLU A 2 -27.31 12.72 5.89
C GLU A 2 -26.01 12.52 6.64
N ASP A 3 -25.85 11.39 7.31
CA ASP A 3 -24.60 11.05 8.00
C ASP A 3 -23.50 10.84 6.95
N LEU A 4 -22.33 11.46 7.17
CA LEU A 4 -21.21 11.41 6.25
C LEU A 4 -20.03 10.69 6.89
N LYS A 5 -19.38 9.81 6.10
CA LYS A 5 -18.11 9.20 6.44
C LYS A 5 -17.02 9.78 5.55
N LEU A 6 -16.16 10.63 6.12
CA LEU A 6 -15.02 11.24 5.45
C LEU A 6 -13.76 10.42 5.73
N ARG A 7 -12.96 10.14 4.70
CA ARG A 7 -11.64 9.52 4.84
C ARG A 7 -10.56 10.41 4.24
N ILE A 8 -9.53 10.70 5.04
CA ILE A 8 -8.37 11.47 4.61
C ILE A 8 -7.16 10.56 4.75
N LEU A 9 -6.51 10.26 3.63
CA LEU A 9 -5.25 9.53 3.56
C LEU A 9 -4.11 10.54 3.37
N THR A 10 -3.14 10.52 4.26
CA THR A 10 -1.89 11.27 4.14
C THR A 10 -0.70 10.35 4.40
N HIS A 11 0.52 10.86 4.22
CA HIS A 11 1.75 10.14 4.52
C HIS A 11 2.66 10.98 5.41
N ASP A 12 3.38 10.30 6.30
CA ASP A 12 4.46 10.84 7.12
C ASP A 12 5.78 10.35 6.52
N SER A 13 6.55 11.29 5.97
CA SER A 13 7.83 11.02 5.32
C SER A 13 8.92 10.57 6.29
N ASP A 14 8.86 11.02 7.54
CA ASP A 14 9.93 10.78 8.51
C ASP A 14 9.81 9.37 9.10
N MET A 15 8.58 8.94 9.34
CA MET A 15 8.28 7.65 9.94
C MET A 15 7.93 6.58 8.90
N GLU A 16 7.80 6.93 7.62
CA GLU A 16 7.37 6.03 6.53
C GLU A 16 6.02 5.36 6.81
N HIS A 17 5.02 6.14 7.24
CA HIS A 17 3.66 5.65 7.49
C HIS A 17 2.65 6.35 6.59
N PHE A 18 1.65 5.62 6.13
CA PHE A 18 0.35 6.18 5.81
C PHE A 18 -0.41 6.50 7.09
N ILE A 19 -1.10 7.63 7.07
CA ILE A 19 -1.98 8.06 8.15
C ILE A 19 -3.38 8.20 7.57
N ILE A 20 -4.32 7.48 8.17
CA ILE A 20 -5.73 7.48 7.80
C ILE A 20 -6.51 8.16 8.92
N TYR A 21 -7.21 9.24 8.57
CA TYR A 21 -8.23 9.85 9.42
C TYR A 21 -9.60 9.46 8.88
N THR A 22 -10.45 8.87 9.72
CA THR A 22 -11.85 8.58 9.39
C THR A 22 -12.75 9.44 10.25
N GLY A 23 -13.41 10.43 9.64
CA GLY A 23 -14.39 11.29 10.28
C GLY A 23 -15.80 10.76 10.07
N HIS A 24 -16.52 10.46 11.15
CA HIS A 24 -17.95 10.20 11.15
C HIS A 24 -18.68 11.47 11.57
N ILE A 25 -19.37 12.10 10.61
CA ILE A 25 -20.08 13.35 10.79
C ILE A 25 -21.57 13.06 10.77
N THR A 26 -22.28 13.40 11.84
CA THR A 26 -23.73 13.16 11.92
C THR A 26 -24.51 14.19 11.13
N SER A 27 -25.65 13.78 10.58
CA SER A 27 -26.63 14.65 9.94
C SER A 27 -27.08 15.80 10.85
N LYS A 28 -27.27 15.53 12.15
CA LYS A 28 -27.58 16.55 13.18
C LYS A 28 -26.49 17.61 13.28
N PHE A 29 -25.22 17.20 13.23
CA PHE A 29 -24.11 18.14 13.22
C PHE A 29 -24.11 19.01 11.96
N LEU A 30 -24.35 18.42 10.78
CA LEU A 30 -24.41 19.17 9.53
C LEU A 30 -25.57 20.17 9.48
N ASP A 31 -26.72 19.80 10.06
CA ASP A 31 -27.88 20.69 10.18
C ASP A 31 -27.57 21.91 11.04
N ARG A 32 -26.97 21.69 12.22
CA ARG A 32 -26.47 22.76 13.09
C ARG A 32 -25.36 23.59 12.45
N PHE A 33 -24.48 22.94 11.69
CA PHE A 33 -23.39 23.63 10.99
C PHE A 33 -23.92 24.52 9.85
N HIS A 34 -25.03 24.13 9.21
CA HIS A 34 -25.68 24.91 8.16
C HIS A 34 -26.39 26.17 8.70
N ASP A 35 -27.05 26.06 9.85
CA ASP A 35 -27.63 27.22 10.56
C ASP A 35 -27.08 27.32 12.00
N PRO A 36 -25.95 28.02 12.20
CA PRO A 36 -25.31 28.09 13.50
C PRO A 36 -26.11 28.92 14.52
N PHE A 37 -27.04 29.76 14.09
CA PHE A 37 -27.79 30.65 14.99
C PHE A 37 -29.00 29.96 15.65
N THR A 38 -29.45 28.83 15.11
CA THR A 38 -30.54 28.01 15.66
C THR A 38 -30.02 26.81 16.46
N THR A 39 -28.71 26.68 16.61
CA THR A 39 -28.08 25.57 17.32
C THR A 39 -28.34 25.69 18.84
N PRO A 40 -28.91 24.67 19.49
CA PRO A 40 -29.12 24.69 20.94
C PRO A 40 -27.80 24.88 21.68
N THR A 41 -27.80 25.76 22.68
CA THR A 41 -26.64 26.01 23.55
C THR A 41 -26.35 24.82 24.46
N SER A 42 -25.11 24.72 24.95
CA SER A 42 -24.61 23.62 25.81
C SER A 42 -25.53 23.25 26.98
N ASP A 43 -26.32 24.21 27.45
CA ASP A 43 -27.20 24.07 28.62
C ASP A 43 -28.50 23.31 28.29
N GLU A 44 -28.82 23.09 27.01
CA GLU A 44 -30.03 22.38 26.54
C GLU A 44 -29.73 20.93 26.08
N VAL A 45 -28.45 20.55 26.02
CA VAL A 45 -27.99 19.25 25.48
C VAL A 45 -27.64 18.24 26.57
N GLU A 46 -27.83 18.58 27.85
CA GLU A 46 -27.59 17.67 29.00
C GLU A 46 -28.53 16.44 29.02
N ASP A 47 -29.62 16.47 28.25
CA ASP A 47 -30.57 15.36 28.10
C ASP A 47 -30.26 14.43 26.90
N MET A 48 -29.19 14.69 26.13
CA MET A 48 -28.81 13.80 25.03
C MET A 48 -27.94 12.64 25.51
N ASP A 49 -28.26 11.45 25.01
CA ASP A 49 -27.56 10.20 25.26
C ASP A 49 -26.04 10.38 25.11
N GLU A 50 -25.28 10.04 26.16
CA GLU A 50 -23.80 10.09 26.17
C GLU A 50 -23.18 9.31 25.00
N ASN A 51 -23.91 8.37 24.42
CA ASN A 51 -23.50 7.59 23.26
C ASN A 51 -23.71 8.26 21.89
N ASP A 52 -24.39 9.40 21.82
CA ASP A 52 -24.57 10.16 20.57
C ASP A 52 -23.65 11.39 20.57
N PRO A 53 -22.38 11.25 20.15
CA PRO A 53 -21.46 12.37 20.15
C PRO A 53 -22.02 13.46 19.24
N LEU A 54 -22.30 14.62 19.84
CA LEU A 54 -22.93 15.81 19.25
C LEU A 54 -22.11 16.49 18.12
N GLY A 55 -21.32 15.74 17.35
CA GLY A 55 -20.52 16.30 16.29
C GLY A 55 -19.82 15.29 15.40
N ILE A 56 -18.50 15.34 15.44
CA ILE A 56 -17.60 14.60 14.57
C ILE A 56 -16.81 13.62 15.43
N ARG A 57 -16.91 12.32 15.13
CA ARG A 57 -16.00 11.31 15.69
C ARG A 57 -14.86 11.09 14.70
N ILE A 58 -13.61 11.27 15.15
CA ILE A 58 -12.42 11.08 14.33
C ILE A 58 -11.71 9.81 14.80
N GLU A 59 -11.52 8.87 13.88
CA GLU A 59 -10.67 7.70 14.06
C GLU A 59 -9.32 7.94 13.38
N TYR A 60 -8.27 7.39 13.99
CA TYR A 60 -6.90 7.58 13.56
C TYR A 60 -6.20 6.23 13.41
N THR A 61 -5.64 5.96 12.24
CA THR A 61 -4.90 4.72 11.97
C THR A 61 -3.58 5.03 11.29
N LYS A 62 -2.48 4.46 11.82
CA LYS A 62 -1.17 4.46 11.17
C LYS A 62 -0.94 3.14 10.48
N VAL A 63 -0.48 3.18 9.23
CA VAL A 63 -0.13 1.99 8.45
C VAL A 63 1.31 2.16 7.94
N PRO A 64 2.28 1.32 8.36
CA PRO A 64 3.64 1.42 7.86
C PRO A 64 3.69 1.15 6.35
N ILE A 65 4.48 1.92 5.59
CA ILE A 65 4.63 1.71 4.14
C ILE A 65 5.38 0.41 3.87
N TRP A 66 6.46 0.18 4.62
CA TRP A 66 7.27 -1.04 4.51
C TRP A 66 6.91 -2.08 5.58
N PRO A 67 6.94 -3.38 5.26
CA PRO A 67 7.16 -3.96 3.92
C PRO A 67 5.95 -3.75 2.98
N ILE A 68 6.18 -3.62 1.67
CA ILE A 68 5.08 -3.47 0.69
C ILE A 68 4.19 -4.74 0.65
N LEU A 69 4.75 -5.89 1.00
CA LEU A 69 3.98 -7.13 1.13
C LEU A 69 2.87 -6.95 2.18
N GLY A 70 1.64 -7.29 1.80
CA GLY A 70 0.50 -7.12 2.69
C GLY A 70 0.02 -5.68 2.86
N LEU A 71 0.53 -4.73 2.07
CA LEU A 71 0.17 -3.32 2.21
C LEU A 71 -1.31 -3.09 1.88
N LYS A 72 -1.83 -3.81 0.87
CA LYS A 72 -3.24 -3.77 0.48
C LYS A 72 -4.15 -4.16 1.65
N GLU A 73 -3.88 -5.26 2.32
CA GLU A 73 -4.67 -5.76 3.45
C GLU A 73 -4.58 -4.81 4.66
N ARG A 74 -3.39 -4.25 4.90
CA ARG A 74 -3.18 -3.28 5.98
C ARG A 74 -3.91 -1.97 5.72
N LEU A 75 -3.88 -1.47 4.48
CA LEU A 75 -4.67 -0.32 4.06
C LEU A 75 -6.17 -0.64 4.08
N GLY A 76 -6.55 -1.84 3.64
CA GLY A 76 -7.92 -2.33 3.63
C GLY A 76 -8.53 -2.38 5.02
N LYS A 77 -7.77 -2.76 6.05
CA LYS A 77 -8.23 -2.70 7.46
C LYS A 77 -8.59 -1.28 7.93
N GLY A 78 -7.92 -0.24 7.42
CA GLY A 78 -8.19 1.15 7.81
C GLY A 78 -9.17 1.87 6.88
N LEU A 79 -9.02 1.69 5.58
CA LEU A 79 -9.83 2.33 4.54
C LEU A 79 -11.07 1.53 4.13
N GLY A 80 -11.17 0.26 4.49
CA GLY A 80 -12.27 -0.63 4.07
C GLY A 80 -12.15 -1.13 2.64
N GLU A 81 -12.93 -2.16 2.33
CA GLU A 81 -12.96 -2.82 1.02
C GLU A 81 -13.47 -1.91 -0.11
N GLU A 82 -14.30 -0.92 0.23
CA GLU A 82 -14.84 0.03 -0.75
C GLU A 82 -13.75 0.93 -1.37
N MET A 83 -12.61 1.08 -0.70
CA MET A 83 -11.47 1.87 -1.19
C MET A 83 -10.38 1.00 -1.81
N VAL A 84 -10.13 -0.19 -1.24
CA VAL A 84 -8.98 -1.02 -1.59
C VAL A 84 -9.37 -2.26 -2.44
N GLY A 85 -10.67 -2.50 -2.60
CA GLY A 85 -11.20 -3.72 -3.20
C GLY A 85 -11.32 -4.86 -2.20
N GLN A 86 -11.75 -6.02 -2.67
CA GLN A 86 -11.81 -7.23 -1.86
C GLN A 86 -10.39 -7.64 -1.42
N PHE A 87 -10.24 -7.95 -0.14
CA PHE A 87 -9.01 -8.46 0.44
C PHE A 87 -9.36 -9.43 1.58
N ASP A 88 -8.49 -10.41 1.83
CA ASP A 88 -8.61 -11.25 3.01
C ASP A 88 -7.77 -10.63 4.14
N PRO A 89 -8.35 -10.25 5.28
CA PRO A 89 -7.58 -9.71 6.41
C PRO A 89 -6.65 -10.74 7.08
N SER A 90 -6.83 -12.03 6.80
CA SER A 90 -6.10 -13.17 7.37
C SER A 90 -5.02 -13.72 6.45
N GLU A 91 -5.09 -13.47 5.14
CA GLU A 91 -4.10 -13.90 4.16
C GLU A 91 -3.39 -12.69 3.55
N MET A 92 -2.07 -12.76 3.44
CA MET A 92 -1.26 -11.68 2.89
C MET A 92 -0.98 -11.98 1.42
N GLU A 93 -1.45 -11.12 0.52
CA GLU A 93 -1.23 -11.28 -0.93
C GLU A 93 0.28 -11.28 -1.22
N THR A 94 0.76 -12.40 -1.76
CA THR A 94 2.16 -12.59 -2.18
C THR A 94 2.29 -12.43 -3.69
N TRP A 95 3.40 -11.84 -4.16
CA TRP A 95 3.65 -11.59 -5.58
C TRP A 95 3.62 -12.84 -6.46
N ASP A 96 3.73 -14.04 -5.88
CA ASP A 96 3.82 -15.32 -6.61
C ASP A 96 2.46 -16.00 -6.84
N THR A 97 1.35 -15.47 -6.30
CA THR A 97 0.04 -16.15 -6.34
C THR A 97 -0.86 -15.77 -7.52
N ASP A 98 -0.44 -14.88 -8.41
CA ASP A 98 -1.18 -14.48 -9.63
C ASP A 98 -1.06 -15.50 -10.79
N SER A 99 -1.03 -16.80 -10.52
CA SER A 99 -0.76 -17.79 -11.58
C SER A 99 -1.48 -19.13 -11.44
N GLU A 100 -2.75 -19.17 -11.01
CA GLU A 100 -3.52 -20.43 -11.10
C GLU A 100 -4.94 -20.33 -11.69
N ASP A 101 -5.39 -19.17 -12.17
CA ASP A 101 -6.69 -19.05 -12.89
C ASP A 101 -6.60 -18.66 -14.38
N ASP A 102 -5.39 -18.51 -14.94
CA ASP A 102 -5.20 -18.57 -16.39
C ASP A 102 -4.97 -20.03 -16.80
N THR A 103 -6.08 -20.74 -17.07
CA THR A 103 -6.04 -22.11 -17.60
C THR A 103 -5.02 -22.26 -18.74
N PRO A 104 -3.98 -23.10 -18.60
CA PRO A 104 -3.05 -23.35 -19.69
C PRO A 104 -3.75 -24.25 -20.71
N ARG A 105 -4.24 -23.67 -21.81
CA ARG A 105 -4.57 -24.42 -23.02
C ARG A 105 -3.29 -25.03 -23.56
N ASN A 106 -3.11 -26.29 -23.19
CA ASN A 106 -2.09 -27.22 -23.63
C ASN A 106 -1.99 -27.26 -25.16
N THR A 107 -1.07 -26.50 -25.75
CA THR A 107 -0.50 -26.82 -27.07
C THR A 107 1.01 -26.85 -26.96
N LYS A 108 1.52 -28.08 -26.81
CA LYS A 108 2.93 -28.46 -26.96
C LYS A 108 3.55 -27.76 -28.18
N ARG A 109 4.50 -26.85 -27.95
CA ARG A 109 5.62 -26.62 -28.87
C ARG A 109 6.91 -26.57 -28.07
N LYS A 110 7.67 -27.65 -28.22
CA LYS A 110 9.07 -27.77 -27.83
C LYS A 110 9.87 -26.73 -28.61
N ARG A 111 10.52 -25.78 -27.95
CA ARG A 111 11.72 -25.13 -28.49
C ARG A 111 12.71 -24.86 -27.37
N GLU A 112 13.92 -25.32 -27.63
CA GLU A 112 15.05 -25.42 -26.73
C GLU A 112 15.56 -24.05 -26.27
N ALA A 113 16.20 -24.09 -25.10
CA ALA A 113 16.81 -22.98 -24.39
C ALA A 113 17.76 -22.15 -25.26
N LEU A 114 17.64 -20.82 -25.15
CA LEU A 114 18.75 -19.89 -25.30
C LEU A 114 18.61 -18.83 -24.21
N ALA A 115 19.24 -19.12 -23.07
CA ALA A 115 19.86 -18.09 -22.27
C ALA A 115 20.91 -17.42 -23.16
N ASP A 116 20.74 -16.14 -23.49
CA ASP A 116 21.68 -15.08 -23.12
C ASP A 116 21.23 -13.75 -23.72
N MET A 117 21.48 -12.68 -22.95
CA MET A 117 21.87 -11.37 -23.46
C MET A 117 20.80 -10.52 -24.16
N PHE A 118 20.11 -9.67 -23.40
CA PHE A 118 19.91 -8.26 -23.76
C PHE A 118 19.79 -7.43 -22.48
N CYS A 119 20.95 -7.07 -21.91
CA CYS A 119 21.06 -5.88 -21.08
C CYS A 119 20.75 -4.69 -21.98
N LEU A 120 19.64 -4.01 -21.72
CA LEU A 120 19.34 -2.70 -22.30
C LEU A 120 20.20 -1.68 -21.55
N GLU A 121 21.38 -1.41 -22.08
CA GLU A 121 22.16 -0.22 -21.73
C GLU A 121 21.63 0.91 -22.62
N GLU A 122 20.94 1.88 -22.03
CA GLU A 122 20.60 3.15 -22.68
C GLU A 122 21.62 4.20 -22.23
N GLU A 123 22.14 4.90 -23.23
CA GLU A 123 23.38 5.66 -23.27
C GLU A 123 23.35 6.92 -22.38
N THR A 124 24.40 7.12 -21.59
CA THR A 124 24.83 8.46 -21.15
C THR A 124 26.11 8.80 -21.90
N ASP A 125 26.02 9.82 -22.75
CA ASP A 125 27.16 10.43 -23.44
C ASP A 125 28.13 11.11 -22.46
N ASP A 126 29.40 11.03 -22.86
CA ASP A 126 30.46 12.05 -22.74
C ASP A 126 31.58 11.88 -21.69
N ASP A 127 32.76 11.57 -22.26
CA ASP A 127 34.13 11.93 -21.89
C ASP A 127 34.83 11.40 -20.64
N GLY A 128 35.82 10.50 -20.87
CA GLY A 128 37.03 10.46 -20.02
C GLY A 128 37.74 9.11 -19.82
N GLN A 129 38.69 8.80 -20.71
CA GLN A 129 39.96 8.08 -20.46
C GLN A 129 40.00 6.61 -19.98
N GLU A 130 40.63 5.80 -20.86
CA GLU A 130 41.61 4.71 -20.60
C GLU A 130 41.34 3.66 -19.50
N SER A 131 41.18 2.40 -19.93
CA SER A 131 42.28 1.42 -19.80
C SER A 131 41.94 0.08 -20.47
N SER A 132 42.98 -0.50 -21.08
CA SER A 132 42.92 -1.69 -21.92
C SER A 132 42.45 -2.95 -21.19
N LEU A 133 41.36 -3.55 -21.66
CA LEU A 133 40.88 -4.88 -21.27
C LEU A 133 41.87 -5.96 -21.73
N LYS A 134 42.43 -6.72 -20.78
CA LYS A 134 43.03 -8.05 -21.03
C LYS A 134 42.52 -9.04 -19.99
N SER A 135 41.30 -9.53 -20.20
CA SER A 135 40.68 -10.59 -19.40
C SER A 135 41.37 -11.93 -19.67
N LYS A 136 42.31 -12.32 -18.80
CA LYS A 136 42.95 -13.64 -18.84
C LYS A 136 42.17 -14.59 -17.93
N ARG A 137 41.45 -15.54 -18.53
CA ARG A 137 40.65 -16.58 -17.85
C ARG A 137 41.58 -17.48 -17.02
N GLN A 138 41.44 -17.48 -15.70
CA GLN A 138 42.12 -18.42 -14.81
C GLN A 138 41.10 -19.43 -14.27
N ARG A 139 41.40 -20.72 -14.51
CA ARG A 139 40.58 -21.89 -14.21
C ARG A 139 40.78 -22.31 -12.75
N LEU A 140 39.68 -22.59 -12.03
CA LEU A 140 39.69 -23.23 -10.71
C LEU A 140 40.23 -24.66 -10.82
N GLN A 141 41.14 -25.05 -9.92
CA GLN A 141 41.52 -26.44 -9.68
C GLN A 141 41.03 -26.87 -8.29
N GLU A 142 40.41 -28.06 -8.25
CA GLU A 142 39.90 -28.76 -7.07
C GLU A 142 41.05 -29.31 -6.19
N GLY A 143 40.78 -29.56 -4.88
CA GLY A 143 41.74 -29.88 -3.77
C GLY A 143 42.45 -31.24 -3.83
N PRO A 144 42.84 -31.95 -2.73
CA PRO A 144 42.65 -31.80 -1.25
C PRO A 144 44.01 -32.02 -0.48
N PRO A 145 44.15 -32.55 0.78
CA PRO A 145 43.21 -32.94 1.84
C PRO A 145 43.51 -32.45 3.28
N ILE A 146 42.52 -32.80 4.12
CA ILE A 146 42.47 -32.80 5.58
C ILE A 146 43.71 -33.42 6.23
N GLY A 147 44.18 -32.77 7.30
CA GLY A 147 45.09 -33.28 8.33
C GLY A 147 44.76 -32.59 9.65
#